data_AF-A0A183NBS3-F1
#
_entry.id   AF-A0A183NBS3-F1
#
_cell.length_a   1.000
_cell.length_b   1.000
_cell.length_c   1.000
_cell.angle_alpha   90.00
_cell.angle_beta   90.00
_cell.angle_gamma   90.00
#
_symmetry.space_group_name_H-M   'P 1'
#
loop_
_entity.id
_entity.type
_entity.pdbx_description
1 polymer ?
#
loop_
_entity_poly.entity_id
_entity_poly.type
_entity_poly.pdbx_seq_one_letter_code
_entity_poly.pdbx_strand_id
1 'polypeptide(L)'
;MYEMLRKLEPPVGFGQNCPYRLAYKKLIRMNMPLDSAGTVHFTTTLFALVRESLGIKMAPAEFMDIKDAELRETIKTLWPVQAKRSLDLLLPPDSEYTFTRLTVGKIYAGLLIYENWQMNKSTGNKKNLHQLNTVRFYLLIYTTYYALIYYKILMKLEK
;
A
#
# COMPACT_ATOMS: atom_id res chain seq x y z
N MET A 1 -9.01 -11.89 4.29
CA MET A 1 -7.85 -11.21 4.92
C MET A 1 -8.27 -10.28 6.06
N TYR A 2 -9.02 -9.20 5.81
CA TYR A 2 -9.39 -8.23 6.85
C TYR A 2 -10.06 -8.85 8.09
N GLU A 3 -11.06 -9.72 7.89
CA GLU A 3 -11.73 -10.43 9.00
C GLU A 3 -10.78 -11.31 9.82
N MET A 4 -9.80 -11.94 9.16
CA MET A 4 -8.77 -12.71 9.86
C MET A 4 -7.91 -11.78 10.73
N LEU A 5 -7.48 -10.63 10.20
CA LEU A 5 -6.64 -9.67 10.93
C LEU A 5 -7.36 -9.00 12.09
N ARG A 6 -8.70 -8.86 12.04
CA ARG A 6 -9.50 -8.39 13.19
C ARG A 6 -9.54 -9.39 14.35
N LYS A 7 -9.43 -10.69 14.07
CA LYS A 7 -9.41 -11.73 15.12
C LYS A 7 -8.06 -11.81 15.83
N LEU A 8 -6.98 -11.36 15.19
CA LEU A 8 -5.66 -11.31 15.78
C LEU A 8 -5.52 -10.05 16.65
N GLU A 9 -4.93 -10.20 17.83
CA GLU A 9 -4.66 -9.07 18.72
C GLU A 9 -3.45 -8.24 18.25
N PRO A 10 -3.41 -6.94 18.58
CA PRO A 10 -2.20 -6.13 18.42
C PRO A 10 -1.02 -6.78 19.15
N PRO A 11 0.23 -6.69 18.63
CA PRO A 11 0.70 -5.77 17.59
C PRO A 11 0.56 -6.26 16.14
N VAL A 12 0.41 -7.56 15.90
CA VAL A 12 0.39 -8.15 14.54
C VAL A 12 -1.00 -8.05 13.90
N GLY A 13 -2.06 -8.18 14.70
CA GLY A 13 -3.43 -8.00 14.25
C GLY A 13 -3.98 -6.60 14.49
N PHE A 14 -5.23 -6.40 14.11
CA PHE A 14 -5.96 -5.16 14.38
C PHE A 14 -6.71 -5.22 15.71
N GLY A 15 -7.14 -6.40 16.14
CA GLY A 15 -8.05 -6.59 17.26
C GLY A 15 -9.51 -6.29 16.89
N GLN A 16 -10.43 -6.85 17.67
CA GLN A 16 -11.86 -6.78 17.38
C GLN A 16 -12.42 -5.36 17.48
N ASN A 17 -11.81 -4.48 18.28
CA ASN A 17 -12.30 -3.11 18.50
C ASN A 17 -11.66 -2.06 17.58
N CYS A 18 -10.82 -2.47 16.62
CA CYS A 18 -10.12 -1.51 15.75
C CYS A 18 -11.07 -0.82 14.77
N PRO A 19 -11.06 0.53 14.68
CA PRO A 19 -11.79 1.25 13.65
C PRO A 19 -11.32 0.85 12.25
N TYR A 20 -12.26 0.53 11.37
CA TYR A 20 -11.96 0.01 10.03
C TYR A 20 -11.05 0.94 9.21
N ARG A 21 -11.19 2.27 9.35
CA ARG A 21 -10.33 3.26 8.66
C ARG A 21 -8.86 3.16 9.05
N LEU A 22 -8.59 2.88 10.33
CA LEU A 22 -7.22 2.70 10.83
C LEU A 22 -6.62 1.40 10.26
N ALA A 23 -7.40 0.33 10.25
CA ALA A 23 -7.01 -0.94 9.66
C ALA A 23 -6.76 -0.83 8.14
N TYR A 24 -7.63 -0.14 7.40
CA TYR A 24 -7.45 0.09 5.97
C TYR A 24 -6.19 0.90 5.68
N LYS A 25 -5.89 1.92 6.49
CA LYS A 25 -4.64 2.67 6.37
C LYS A 25 -3.41 1.78 6.55
N LYS A 26 -3.41 0.86 7.52
CA LYS A 26 -2.33 -0.14 7.68
C LYS A 26 -2.24 -1.09 6.48
N LEU A 27 -3.38 -1.57 5.97
CA LEU A 27 -3.43 -2.43 4.77
C LEU A 27 -2.89 -1.74 3.52
N ILE A 28 -3.19 -0.46 3.34
CA ILE A 28 -2.67 0.36 2.24
C ILE A 28 -1.15 0.51 2.34
N ARG A 29 -0.63 0.73 3.55
CA ARG A 29 0.82 0.88 3.79
C ARG A 29 1.59 -0.42 3.57
N MET A 30 0.97 -1.58 3.77
CA MET A 30 1.58 -2.89 3.49
C MET A 30 1.61 -3.24 2.00
N ASN A 31 0.70 -2.67 1.19
CA ASN A 31 0.64 -2.75 -0.28
C ASN A 31 0.91 -4.14 -0.94
N MET A 32 0.52 -5.24 -0.30
CA MET A 32 0.86 -6.59 -0.81
C MET A 32 0.23 -6.87 -2.20
N PRO A 33 0.95 -7.52 -3.13
CA PRO A 33 0.39 -7.88 -4.43
C PRO A 33 -0.62 -9.02 -4.30
N LEU A 34 -1.62 -9.03 -5.19
CA LEU A 34 -2.53 -10.16 -5.34
C LEU A 34 -2.08 -11.09 -6.46
N ASP A 35 -2.38 -12.36 -6.30
CA ASP A 35 -2.27 -13.36 -7.36
C ASP A 35 -3.43 -13.26 -8.37
N SER A 36 -3.42 -14.12 -9.38
CA SER A 36 -4.48 -14.19 -10.41
C SER A 36 -5.84 -14.64 -9.86
N ALA A 37 -5.88 -15.29 -8.70
CA ALA A 37 -7.09 -15.71 -8.02
C ALA A 37 -7.65 -14.63 -7.06
N GLY A 38 -6.98 -13.47 -6.95
CA GLY A 38 -7.37 -12.41 -6.02
C GLY A 38 -7.05 -12.74 -4.55
N THR A 39 -6.05 -13.57 -4.31
CA THR A 39 -5.55 -13.91 -2.97
C THR A 39 -4.14 -13.38 -2.74
N VAL A 40 -3.69 -13.40 -1.49
CA VAL A 40 -2.36 -12.92 -1.08
C VAL A 40 -1.64 -14.04 -0.38
N HIS A 41 -0.34 -14.19 -0.66
CA HIS A 41 0.48 -15.18 0.02
C HIS A 41 0.61 -14.89 1.52
N PHE A 42 0.52 -15.95 2.33
CA PHE A 42 0.63 -15.86 3.79
C PHE A 42 1.98 -15.30 4.23
N THR A 43 3.09 -15.79 3.66
CA THR A 43 4.43 -15.34 4.04
C THR A 43 4.65 -13.86 3.76
N THR A 44 4.22 -13.38 2.60
CA THR A 44 4.23 -11.95 2.23
C THR A 44 3.39 -11.14 3.21
N THR A 45 2.22 -11.67 3.58
CA THR A 45 1.33 -11.03 4.56
C THR A 45 1.96 -10.91 5.94
N LEU A 46 2.51 -12.00 6.45
CA LEU A 46 3.14 -12.03 7.76
C LEU A 46 4.32 -11.06 7.82
N PHE A 47 5.18 -11.08 6.80
CA PHE A 47 6.32 -10.17 6.72
C PHE A 47 5.88 -8.70 6.67
N ALA A 48 4.87 -8.37 5.86
CA ALA A 48 4.36 -7.02 5.75
C ALA A 48 3.76 -6.50 7.08
N LEU A 49 3.02 -7.33 7.81
CA LEU A 49 2.45 -6.98 9.12
C LEU A 49 3.53 -6.68 10.16
N VAL A 50 4.55 -7.54 10.23
CA VAL A 50 5.69 -7.35 11.14
C VAL A 50 6.47 -6.09 10.76
N ARG A 51 6.76 -5.91 9.46
CA ARG A 51 7.48 -4.74 8.93
C ARG A 51 6.79 -3.42 9.29
N GLU A 52 5.47 -3.33 9.06
CA GLU A 52 4.69 -2.13 9.36
C GLU A 52 4.55 -1.89 10.87
N SER A 53 4.48 -2.96 11.69
CA SER A 53 4.34 -2.83 13.14
C SER A 53 5.64 -2.38 13.82
N LEU A 54 6.79 -2.80 13.29
CA LEU A 54 8.11 -2.44 13.79
C LEU A 54 8.70 -1.20 13.11
N GLY A 55 8.06 -0.69 12.05
CA GLY A 55 8.55 0.47 11.30
C GLY A 55 9.87 0.22 10.56
N ILE A 56 10.16 -1.02 10.16
CA ILE A 56 11.44 -1.39 9.54
C ILE A 56 11.52 -0.79 8.13
N LYS A 57 12.46 0.13 7.93
CA LYS A 57 12.69 0.80 6.64
C LYS A 57 11.37 1.29 6.03
N MET A 58 10.58 2.01 6.83
CA MET A 58 9.33 2.64 6.39
C MET A 58 9.54 4.14 6.19
N ALA A 59 8.92 4.71 5.17
CA ALA A 59 8.96 6.12 4.84
C ALA A 59 7.59 6.62 4.35
N PRO A 60 7.43 7.91 4.03
CA PRO A 60 6.29 8.39 3.25
C PRO A 60 6.21 7.68 1.90
N ALA A 61 5.01 7.58 1.33
CA ALA A 61 4.72 6.82 0.10
C ALA A 61 5.65 7.19 -1.06
N GLU A 62 6.03 8.46 -1.19
CA GLU A 62 6.94 8.99 -2.22
C GLU A 62 8.35 8.38 -2.19
N PHE A 63 8.78 7.85 -1.05
CA PHE A 63 10.12 7.28 -0.84
C PHE A 63 10.08 5.78 -0.52
N MET A 64 8.91 5.14 -0.56
CA MET A 64 8.78 3.73 -0.18
C MET A 64 9.58 2.80 -1.09
N ASP A 65 9.60 3.03 -2.40
CA ASP A 65 10.35 2.22 -3.37
C ASP A 65 11.86 2.21 -3.05
N ILE A 66 12.39 3.37 -2.65
CA ILE A 66 13.80 3.50 -2.24
C ILE A 66 14.05 2.68 -0.97
N LYS A 67 13.13 2.71 0.00
CA LYS A 67 13.27 1.96 1.23
C LYS A 67 13.10 0.46 1.04
N ASP A 68 12.26 0.05 0.10
CA ASP A 68 12.11 -1.35 -0.29
C ASP A 68 13.41 -1.88 -0.92
N ALA A 69 14.04 -1.10 -1.80
CA ALA A 69 15.34 -1.42 -2.36
C ALA A 69 16.44 -1.53 -1.27
N GLU A 70 16.53 -0.54 -0.37
CA GLU A 70 17.46 -0.60 0.77
C GLU A 70 17.25 -1.84 1.65
N LEU A 71 15.98 -2.19 1.91
CA LEU A 71 15.62 -3.34 2.73
C LEU A 71 16.01 -4.65 2.03
N ARG A 72 15.80 -4.75 0.71
CA ARG A 72 16.22 -5.92 -0.09
C ARG A 72 17.73 -6.14 -0.01
N GLU A 73 18.53 -5.08 -0.14
CA GLU A 73 19.99 -5.18 0.00
C GLU A 73 20.42 -5.55 1.43
N THR A 74 19.73 -5.01 2.43
CA THR A 74 19.97 -5.35 3.84
C THR A 74 19.71 -6.84 4.09
N ILE A 75 18.60 -7.38 3.59
CA ILE A 75 18.25 -8.81 3.73
C ILE A 75 19.24 -9.70 3.00
N LYS A 76 19.67 -9.33 1.78
CA LYS A 76 20.71 -10.07 1.04
C LYS A 76 22.02 -10.15 1.80
N THR A 77 22.39 -9.06 2.49
CA THR A 77 23.64 -8.97 3.26
C THR A 77 23.56 -9.82 4.54
N LEU A 78 22.43 -9.76 5.27
CA LEU A 78 22.26 -10.46 6.53
C LEU A 78 21.95 -11.96 6.36
N TRP A 79 21.17 -12.32 5.34
CA TRP A 79 20.70 -13.70 5.10
C TRP A 79 20.93 -14.15 3.66
N PRO A 80 22.19 -14.29 3.21
CA PRO A 80 22.52 -14.54 1.81
C PRO A 80 21.97 -15.85 1.25
N VAL A 81 21.77 -16.88 2.09
CA VAL A 81 21.23 -18.18 1.67
C VAL A 81 19.71 -18.13 1.49
N GLN A 82 19.00 -17.58 2.48
CA GLN A 82 17.54 -17.45 2.46
C GLN A 82 17.09 -16.43 1.42
N ALA A 83 17.83 -15.31 1.27
CA ALA A 83 17.52 -14.28 0.29
C ALA A 83 17.47 -14.83 -1.15
N LYS A 84 18.33 -15.80 -1.50
CA LYS A 84 18.29 -16.43 -2.83
C LYS A 84 17.00 -17.19 -3.12
N ARG A 85 16.27 -17.64 -2.10
CA ARG A 85 15.09 -18.50 -2.25
C ARG A 85 13.78 -17.76 -2.02
N SER A 86 13.74 -16.84 -1.05
CA SER A 86 12.48 -16.28 -0.56
C SER A 86 12.41 -14.75 -0.59
N LEU A 87 13.44 -14.05 -1.09
CA LEU A 87 13.45 -12.59 -1.07
C LEU A 87 12.29 -12.00 -1.86
N ASP A 88 12.01 -12.53 -3.05
CA ASP A 88 10.92 -12.02 -3.91
C ASP A 88 9.54 -12.37 -3.38
N LEU A 89 9.42 -13.40 -2.54
CA LEU A 89 8.18 -13.70 -1.82
C LEU A 89 7.95 -12.73 -0.66
N LEU A 90 9.02 -12.35 0.07
CA LEU A 90 8.94 -11.44 1.21
C LEU A 90 8.76 -9.98 0.76
N LEU A 91 9.51 -9.59 -0.27
CA LEU A 91 9.53 -8.27 -0.88
C LEU A 91 9.37 -8.43 -2.39
N PRO A 92 8.13 -8.44 -2.90
CA PRO A 92 7.87 -8.48 -4.33
C PRO A 92 8.66 -7.42 -5.10
N PRO A 93 9.13 -7.72 -6.33
CA PRO A 93 9.85 -6.74 -7.13
C PRO A 93 8.91 -5.62 -7.60
N ASP A 94 9.46 -4.43 -7.86
CA ASP A 94 8.71 -3.22 -8.24
C ASP A 94 7.75 -3.44 -9.41
N SER A 95 8.08 -4.36 -10.33
CA SER A 95 7.21 -4.77 -11.43
C SER A 95 5.83 -5.27 -10.98
N GLU A 96 5.72 -5.87 -9.79
CA GLU A 96 4.45 -6.36 -9.26
C GLU A 96 3.55 -5.27 -8.67
N TYR A 97 4.09 -4.09 -8.40
CA TYR A 97 3.34 -2.94 -7.90
C TYR A 97 2.84 -2.02 -9.03
N THR A 98 3.25 -2.29 -10.28
CA THR A 98 2.87 -1.51 -11.47
C THR A 98 1.36 -1.50 -11.75
N PHE A 99 0.91 -0.59 -12.63
CA PHE A 99 -0.51 -0.36 -12.92
C PHE A 99 -1.29 -1.61 -13.34
N THR A 100 -0.63 -2.58 -13.98
CA THR A 100 -1.27 -3.79 -14.50
C THR A 100 -1.63 -4.80 -13.41
N ARG A 101 -0.99 -4.74 -12.24
CA ARG A 101 -1.23 -5.68 -11.14
C ARG A 101 -2.00 -5.05 -9.99
N LEU A 102 -2.97 -5.81 -9.48
CA LEU A 102 -3.79 -5.41 -8.36
C LEU A 102 -3.01 -5.62 -7.05
N THR A 103 -3.11 -4.67 -6.12
CA THR A 103 -2.52 -4.75 -4.79
C THR A 103 -3.60 -4.55 -3.74
N VAL A 104 -3.38 -5.09 -2.54
CA VAL A 104 -4.26 -4.89 -1.38
C VAL A 104 -4.46 -3.41 -1.12
N GLY A 105 -3.39 -2.61 -1.26
CA GLY A 105 -3.47 -1.17 -1.09
C GLY A 105 -4.38 -0.48 -2.10
N LYS A 106 -4.34 -0.88 -3.38
CA LYS A 106 -5.23 -0.31 -4.42
C LYS A 106 -6.70 -0.61 -4.12
N ILE A 107 -7.02 -1.83 -3.68
CA ILE A 107 -8.39 -2.23 -3.34
C ILE A 107 -8.92 -1.39 -2.17
N TYR A 108 -8.18 -1.34 -1.05
CA TYR A 108 -8.64 -0.61 0.14
C TYR A 108 -8.61 0.91 -0.04
N ALA A 109 -7.69 1.45 -0.85
CA ALA A 109 -7.71 2.86 -1.23
C ALA A 109 -8.96 3.19 -2.06
N GLY A 110 -9.32 2.33 -3.03
CA GLY A 110 -10.55 2.46 -3.81
C GLY A 110 -11.80 2.45 -2.94
N LEU A 111 -11.89 1.53 -1.97
CA LEU A 111 -12.97 1.49 -0.99
C LEU A 111 -13.09 2.78 -0.18
N LEU A 112 -11.97 3.31 0.33
CA LEU A 112 -11.96 4.58 1.08
C LEU A 112 -12.41 5.77 0.22
N ILE A 113 -12.00 5.82 -1.05
CA ILE A 113 -12.42 6.87 -1.99
C ILE A 113 -13.92 6.78 -2.25
N TYR A 114 -14.43 5.57 -2.51
CA TYR A 114 -15.84 5.31 -2.78
C TYR A 114 -16.73 5.68 -1.59
N GLU A 115 -16.36 5.28 -0.38
CA GLU A 115 -17.09 5.65 0.84
C GLU A 115 -17.12 7.16 1.04
N ASN A 116 -15.99 7.85 0.87
CA ASN A 116 -15.94 9.31 0.98
C ASN A 116 -16.87 9.99 -0.03
N TRP A 117 -16.93 9.47 -1.26
CA TRP A 117 -17.86 9.97 -2.27
C TRP A 117 -19.33 9.77 -1.86
N GLN A 118 -19.70 8.59 -1.34
CA GLN A 118 -21.06 8.33 -0.86
C GLN A 118 -21.46 9.26 0.30
N MET A 119 -20.55 9.47 1.25
CA MET A 119 -20.76 10.38 2.38
C MET A 119 -20.98 11.83 1.93
N ASN A 120 -20.24 12.28 0.91
CA ASN A 120 -20.39 13.61 0.33
C ASN A 120 -21.70 13.77 -0.47
N LYS A 121 -22.24 12.68 -1.02
CA LYS A 121 -23.51 12.70 -1.78
C LYS A 121 -24.74 12.68 -0.86
N SER A 122 -24.65 12.00 0.27
CA SER A 122 -25.72 11.93 1.29
C SER A 122 -25.74 13.15 2.21
N THR A 123 -24.59 13.76 2.46
CA THR A 123 -24.46 14.95 3.30
C THR A 123 -24.26 16.16 2.40
N GLY A 124 -25.35 16.81 1.98
CA GLY A 124 -25.31 18.07 1.22
C GLY A 124 -24.56 19.17 1.98
N ASN A 125 -23.23 19.19 1.87
CA ASN A 125 -22.26 20.13 2.40
C ASN A 125 -22.15 20.30 3.94
N LYS A 126 -20.89 20.45 4.38
CA LYS A 126 -20.40 20.80 5.74
C LYS A 126 -20.29 19.65 6.74
N LYS A 127 -19.12 18.98 6.75
CA LYS A 127 -18.22 18.86 7.93
C LYS A 127 -16.88 18.19 7.53
N ASN A 128 -15.79 18.77 8.06
CA ASN A 128 -14.39 18.28 8.12
C ASN A 128 -13.41 18.72 7.01
N LEU A 129 -12.91 19.96 7.15
CA LEU A 129 -11.75 20.52 6.44
C LEU A 129 -10.46 19.68 6.63
N HIS A 130 -10.35 18.88 7.70
CA HIS A 130 -9.24 17.93 7.91
C HIS A 130 -9.30 16.67 7.03
N GLN A 131 -10.49 16.24 6.60
CA GLN A 131 -10.68 15.05 5.74
C GLN A 131 -10.44 15.36 4.26
N LEU A 132 -10.78 16.60 3.84
CA LEU A 132 -10.48 17.12 2.51
C LEU A 132 -8.97 17.17 2.23
N ASN A 133 -8.13 17.45 3.22
CA ASN A 133 -6.67 17.45 3.04
C ASN A 133 -6.11 16.08 2.69
N THR A 134 -6.69 14.98 3.20
CA THR A 134 -6.24 13.62 2.86
C THR A 134 -6.63 13.27 1.43
N VAL A 135 -7.89 13.54 1.03
CA VAL A 135 -8.39 13.28 -0.32
C VAL A 135 -7.70 14.17 -1.35
N ARG A 136 -7.43 15.44 -1.02
CA ARG A 136 -6.69 16.38 -1.87
C ARG A 136 -5.21 15.98 -2.02
N PHE A 137 -4.59 15.39 -0.99
CA PHE A 137 -3.25 14.80 -1.08
C PHE A 137 -3.23 13.59 -2.03
N TYR A 138 -4.20 12.68 -1.90
CA TYR A 138 -4.31 11.51 -2.79
C TYR A 138 -4.67 11.89 -4.24
N LEU A 139 -5.54 12.89 -4.45
CA LEU A 139 -5.84 13.43 -5.77
C LEU A 139 -4.65 14.20 -6.36
N LEU A 140 -3.89 14.95 -5.56
CA LEU A 140 -2.68 15.63 -6.02
C LEU A 140 -1.58 14.63 -6.40
N ILE A 141 -1.41 13.55 -5.64
CA ILE A 141 -0.51 12.45 -6.04
C ILE A 141 -1.02 11.83 -7.34
N TYR A 142 -2.33 11.60 -7.48
CA TYR A 142 -2.89 11.04 -8.70
C TYR A 142 -2.68 11.97 -9.91
N THR A 143 -2.93 13.27 -9.78
CA THR A 143 -2.77 14.23 -10.88
C THR A 143 -1.31 14.53 -11.21
N THR A 144 -0.42 14.63 -10.23
CA THR A 144 1.02 14.79 -10.46
C THR A 144 1.67 13.54 -11.05
N TYR A 145 1.22 12.35 -10.64
CA TYR A 145 1.66 11.07 -11.22
C TYR A 145 1.21 10.92 -12.67
N TYR A 146 -0.04 11.25 -12.99
CA TYR A 146 -0.52 11.26 -14.38
C TYR A 146 0.15 12.35 -15.23
N ALA A 147 0.47 13.52 -14.66
CA ALA A 147 1.21 14.59 -15.35
C ALA A 147 2.67 14.19 -15.65
N LEU A 148 3.37 13.55 -14.70
CA LEU A 148 4.72 13.00 -14.90
C LEU A 148 4.75 11.88 -15.94
N ILE A 149 3.72 11.03 -15.97
CA ILE A 149 3.56 10.00 -17.01
C ILE A 149 3.33 10.63 -18.37
N TYR A 150 2.45 11.64 -18.48
CA TYR A 150 2.24 12.37 -19.73
C TYR A 150 3.53 13.02 -20.24
N TYR A 151 4.30 13.67 -19.36
CA TYR A 151 5.57 14.30 -19.73
C TYR A 151 6.62 13.27 -20.19
N LYS A 152 6.69 12.10 -19.52
CA LYS A 152 7.63 11.03 -19.86
C LYS A 152 7.26 10.28 -21.14
N ILE A 153 5.97 10.24 -21.49
CA ILE A 153 5.45 9.75 -22.78
C ILE A 153 5.72 10.77 -23.89
N LEU A 154 5.46 12.07 -23.65
CA LEU A 154 5.72 13.15 -24.62
C LEU A 154 7.20 13.21 -25.01
N MET A 155 8.11 13.15 -24.03
CA MET A 155 9.57 13.16 -24.24
C MET A 155 10.11 11.90 -24.95
N LYS A 156 9.32 10.83 -25.05
CA LYS A 156 9.65 9.62 -25.82
C LYS A 156 9.11 9.64 -27.25
N LEU A 157 8.19 10.56 -27.56
CA LEU A 157 7.61 10.73 -28.89
C LEU A 157 8.31 11.82 -29.71
N GLU A 158 9.17 12.64 -29.09
CA GLU A 158 10.02 13.65 -29.74
C GLU A 158 11.43 13.14 -30.13
N LYS A 159 11.65 11.82 -30.15
CA LYS A 159 12.84 11.17 -30.73
C LYS A 159 12.41 10.12 -31.74
#